data_AF-A0A2R9UCP6-F1
#
_entry.id   AF-A0A2R9UCP6-F1
#
_cell.length_a   1.000
_cell.length_b   1.000
_cell.length_c   1.000
_cell.angle_alpha   90.00
_cell.angle_beta   90.00
_cell.angle_gamma   90.00
#
_symmetry.space_group_name_H-M   'P 1'
#
loop_
_entity.id
_entity.type
_entity.pdbx_description
1 polymer ?
#
loop_
_entity_poly.entity_id
_entity_poly.type
_entity_poly.pdbx_seq_one_letter_code
_entity_poly.pdbx_strand_id
1 'polypeptide(L)' 'MVKYRLEAAGIPYVEADITHPDHALDLAYFLHLGFASAPITEYRAIVVAGFAPSEVDRVIHAWRTDHPSDAS' A
#
# COMPACT_ATOMS: atom_id res chain seq x y z
N MET A 1 -6.20 9.75 -4.10
CA MET A 1 -4.86 10.24 -4.48
C MET A 1 -3.86 9.09 -4.62
N VAL A 2 -3.69 8.19 -3.62
CA VAL A 2 -2.91 6.94 -3.77
C VAL A 2 -3.54 5.99 -4.80
N LYS A 3 -4.84 5.70 -4.68
CA LYS A 3 -5.58 4.80 -5.60
C LYS A 3 -5.40 5.19 -7.07
N TYR A 4 -5.61 6.47 -7.39
CA TYR A 4 -5.39 6.99 -8.74
C TYR A 4 -3.99 6.71 -9.30
N ARG A 5 -2.95 6.70 -8.46
CA ARG A 5 -1.60 6.32 -8.89
C ARG A 5 -1.48 4.82 -9.16
N LEU A 6 -2.04 3.98 -8.29
CA LEU A 6 -2.06 2.52 -8.49
C LEU A 6 -2.85 2.16 -9.76
N GLU A 7 -4.01 2.76 -9.94
CA GLU A 7 -4.87 2.59 -11.13
C GLU A 7 -4.18 3.06 -12.40
N ALA A 8 -3.60 4.27 -12.40
CA ALA A 8 -2.86 4.79 -13.55
C ALA A 8 -1.63 3.93 -13.90
N ALA A 9 -1.07 3.23 -12.91
CA ALA A 9 0.05 2.32 -13.09
C ALA A 9 -0.37 0.88 -13.46
N GLY A 10 -1.67 0.59 -13.54
CA GLY A 10 -2.23 -0.74 -13.84
C GLY A 10 -2.06 -1.74 -12.70
N ILE A 11 -1.84 -1.29 -11.47
CA ILE A 11 -1.51 -2.15 -10.33
C ILE A 11 -2.79 -2.59 -9.61
N PRO A 12 -3.04 -3.90 -9.49
CA PRO A 12 -4.15 -4.40 -8.69
C PRO A 12 -3.91 -4.10 -7.21
N TYR A 13 -4.95 -3.71 -6.50
CA TYR A 13 -4.88 -3.41 -5.08
C TYR A 13 -6.13 -3.90 -4.33
N VAL A 14 -5.95 -4.20 -3.05
CA VAL A 14 -7.04 -4.41 -2.10
C VAL A 14 -7.10 -3.19 -1.19
N GLU A 15 -8.31 -2.68 -0.97
CA GLU A 15 -8.56 -1.61 -0.02
C GLU A 15 -9.36 -2.15 1.16
N ALA A 16 -8.94 -1.79 2.36
CA ALA A 16 -9.61 -2.15 3.60
C ALA A 16 -9.65 -0.95 4.55
N ASP A 17 -10.74 -0.86 5.32
CA ASP A 17 -10.84 0.05 6.46
C ASP A 17 -10.22 -0.63 7.68
N ILE A 18 -8.99 -0.25 8.01
CA ILE A 18 -8.27 -0.82 9.16
C ILE A 18 -8.89 -0.46 10.52
N THR A 19 -9.87 0.45 10.57
CA THR A 19 -10.61 0.75 11.81
C THR A 19 -11.79 -0.19 12.04
N HIS A 20 -12.15 -1.00 11.05
CA HIS A 20 -13.19 -2.02 11.20
C HIS A 20 -12.71 -3.14 12.15
N PRO A 21 -13.58 -3.69 13.03
CA PRO A 21 -13.18 -4.72 13.99
C PRO A 21 -12.52 -5.97 13.38
N ASP A 22 -12.93 -6.36 12.17
CA ASP A 22 -12.36 -7.51 11.47
C ASP A 22 -10.88 -7.32 11.08
N HIS A 23 -10.40 -6.07 11.07
CA HIS A 23 -9.03 -5.68 10.76
C HIS A 23 -8.21 -5.31 12.00
N ALA A 24 -8.64 -5.71 13.21
CA ALA A 24 -7.96 -5.35 14.46
C ALA A 24 -6.49 -5.80 14.50
N LEU A 25 -6.15 -6.93 13.85
CA LEU A 25 -4.76 -7.39 13.74
C LEU A 25 -3.93 -6.50 12.80
N ASP A 26 -4.50 -6.09 11.67
CA ASP A 26 -3.84 -5.19 10.71
C ASP A 26 -3.58 -3.82 11.37
N LEU A 27 -4.57 -3.30 12.10
CA LEU A 27 -4.42 -2.06 12.88
C LEU A 27 -3.30 -2.18 13.93
N ALA A 28 -3.28 -3.27 14.69
CA ALA A 28 -2.25 -3.50 15.70
C ALA A 28 -0.84 -3.59 15.08
N TYR A 29 -0.73 -4.26 13.93
CA TYR A 29 0.51 -4.35 13.16
C TYR A 29 1.00 -2.97 12.71
N PHE A 30 0.15 -2.15 12.07
CA PHE A 30 0.55 -0.83 11.60
C PHE A 30 0.88 0.14 12.75
N LEU A 31 0.14 0.08 13.86
CA LEU A 31 0.46 0.85 15.06
C LEU A 31 1.82 0.45 15.66
N HIS A 32 2.14 -0.85 15.67
CA HIS A 32 3.45 -1.33 16.14
C HIS A 32 4.60 -0.82 15.26
N LEU A 33 4.37 -0.67 13.95
CA LEU A 33 5.32 -0.05 13.02
C LEU A 33 5.39 1.48 13.14
N GLY A 34 4.60 2.10 14.03
CA GLY A 34 4.57 3.54 14.25
C GLY A 34 3.69 4.31 13.26
N PHE A 35 2.90 3.62 12.44
CA PHE A 35 1.97 4.25 11.52
C PHE A 35 0.65 4.58 12.23
N ALA A 36 0.47 5.86 12.54
CA ALA A 36 -0.72 6.37 13.22
C ALA A 36 -1.72 7.08 12.28
N SER A 37 -1.45 7.13 10.97
CA SER A 37 -2.26 7.86 10.01
C SER A 37 -2.46 7.10 8.70
N ALA A 38 -3.70 7.11 8.21
CA ALA A 38 -4.07 6.63 6.89
C ALA A 38 -3.89 7.72 5.81
N PRO A 39 -3.78 7.38 4.52
CA PRO A 39 -3.75 6.01 3.97
C PRO A 39 -2.42 5.30 4.26
N ILE A 40 -2.44 3.97 4.34
CA ILE A 40 -1.25 3.12 4.41
C ILE A 40 -1.24 2.27 3.14
N THR A 41 -0.09 2.19 2.46
CA THR A 41 0.12 1.34 1.30
C THR A 41 1.19 0.33 1.64
N GLU A 42 0.87 -0.94 1.55
CA GLU A 42 1.79 -2.04 1.83
C GLU A 42 1.95 -2.94 0.60
N TYR A 43 3.20 -3.33 0.35
CA TYR A 43 3.53 -4.43 -0.54
C TYR A 43 4.73 -5.19 0.00
N ARG A 44 4.50 -6.43 0.45
CA ARG A 44 5.50 -7.27 1.12
C ARG A 44 6.17 -6.52 2.28
N ALA A 45 7.49 -6.28 2.20
CA ALA A 45 8.27 -5.62 3.23
C ALA A 45 8.28 -4.07 3.10
N ILE A 46 7.58 -3.52 2.10
CA ILE A 46 7.50 -2.08 1.89
C ILE A 46 6.17 -1.58 2.44
N VAL A 47 6.23 -0.74 3.47
CA VAL A 47 5.07 -0.07 4.04
C VAL A 47 5.29 1.44 3.98
N VAL A 48 4.32 2.14 3.41
CA VAL A 48 4.34 3.59 3.22
C VAL A 48 3.09 4.18 3.84
N ALA A 49 3.24 5.20 4.68
CA ALA A 49 2.12 5.94 5.23
C ALA A 49 1.95 7.32 4.56
N GLY A 50 0.69 7.76 4.49
CA GLY A 50 0.30 9.03 3.90
C GLY A 50 0.30 9.03 2.38
N PHE A 51 0.20 10.23 1.81
CA PHE A 51 0.29 10.44 0.37
C PHE A 51 1.63 11.10 0.02
N ALA A 52 2.65 10.26 -0.15
CA ALA A 52 3.93 10.68 -0.71
C ALA A 52 4.11 10.04 -2.10
N PRO A 53 3.92 10.80 -3.20
CA PRO A 53 4.08 10.33 -4.57
C PRO A 53 5.27 9.40 -4.82
N SER A 54 6.47 9.84 -4.42
CA SER A 54 7.71 9.09 -4.60
C SER A 54 7.74 7.78 -3.82
N GLU A 55 7.12 7.74 -2.65
CA GLU A 55 7.06 6.52 -1.84
C GLU A 55 6.06 5.51 -2.41
N VAL A 56 4.93 5.98 -2.94
CA VAL A 56 3.98 5.11 -3.65
C VAL A 56 4.63 4.53 -4.90
N ASP A 57 5.48 5.30 -5.60
CA ASP A 57 6.21 4.80 -6.77
C ASP A 57 7.21 3.69 -6.41
N ARG A 58 7.75 3.66 -5.18
CA ARG A 58 8.59 2.54 -4.69
C ARG A 58 7.78 1.25 -4.55
N VAL A 59 6.54 1.35 -4.05
CA VAL A 59 5.62 0.21 -3.95
C VAL A 59 5.30 -0.32 -5.35
N ILE A 60 4.97 0.57 -6.28
CA ILE A 60 4.66 0.22 -7.69
C ILE A 60 5.87 -0.47 -8.35
N HIS A 61 7.06 0.09 -8.15
CA HIS A 61 8.29 -0.50 -8.71
C HIS A 61 8.54 -1.91 -8.17
N ALA A 62 8.43 -2.09 -6.86
CA ALA A 62 8.61 -3.40 -6.24
C ALA A 62 7.60 -4.43 -6.76
N TRP A 63 6.34 -4.05 -6.93
CA TRP A 63 5.32 -4.93 -7.50
C TRP A 63 5.67 -5.37 -8.92
N ARG A 64 6.11 -4.43 -9.77
CA ARG A 64 6.49 -4.72 -11.17
C ARG A 64 7.72 -5.62 -11.28
N THR A 65 8.70 -5.45 -10.39
CA THR A 65 9.86 -6.34 -10.33
C THR A 65 9.46 -7.77 -9.99
N ASP A 66 8.48 -7.95 -9.12
CA ASP A 66 7.96 -9.27 -8.75
C ASP A 66 6.99 -9.86 -9.78
N HIS A 67 6.37 -9.02 -10.62
CA HIS A 67 5.37 -9.38 -11.63
C HIS A 67 5.77 -8.91 -13.04
N PRO A 68 6.88 -9.41 -13.60
CA PRO A 68 7.41 -8.92 -14.88
C PRO A 68 6.47 -9.15 -16.07
N SER A 69 5.60 -10.16 -15.99
CA SER A 69 4.59 -10.45 -17.03
C SER A 69 3.38 -9.53 -17.01
N ASP A 70 3.12 -8.87 -15.87
CA ASP A 70 1.97 -7.97 -15.70
C ASP A 70 2.37 -6.49 -15.90
N ALA A 71 3.65 -6.22 -16.16
CA ALA A 71 4.20 -4.88 -16.38
C ALA A 71 4.11 -4.40 -17.85
N SER A 72 3.35 -5.10 -18.70
CA SER A 72 3.22 -4.85 -20.15
C SER A 72 2.14 -3.84 -20.50
#